data_AF-A0A0F9F504-F1
#
_entry.id   AF-A0A0F9F504-F1
#
_cell.length_a   1.000
_cell.length_b   1.000
_cell.length_c   1.000
_cell.angle_alpha   90.00
_cell.angle_beta   90.00
_cell.angle_gamma   90.00
#
_symmetry.space_group_name_H-M   'P 1'
#
loop_
_entity.id
_entity.type
_entity.pdbx_description
1 polymer ?
#
loop_
_entity_poly.entity_id
_entity_poly.type
_entity_poly.pdbx_seq_one_letter_code
_entity_poly.pdbx_strand_id
1 'polypeptide(L)'
;MSDTPETLVRRMAWPESSSRAVVTPLQPSVVYSSPSPDALDDQYEGRSFGYTYAREGHPNADVLARKIDQMEGATDGLITGSGMSAVTAAMLGCLKAGDHVLGADQLYGRSLRMMTSELPRLGIAASMADAGDAAAMADAIGRLLDAPQLAADLAAAAGQTAA
;
A
#
# COMPACT_ATOMS: atom_id res chain seq x y z
N MET A 1 29.69 24.16 -12.69
CA MET A 1 28.47 24.85 -12.21
C MET A 1 28.51 26.24 -12.83
N SER A 2 27.61 26.71 -13.68
CA SER A 2 26.25 26.33 -14.04
C SER A 2 26.01 26.84 -15.47
N ASP A 3 25.87 25.94 -16.45
CA ASP A 3 25.41 26.29 -17.81
C ASP A 3 23.87 26.29 -17.89
N THR A 4 23.21 26.41 -16.73
CA THR A 4 21.75 26.49 -16.67
C THR A 4 21.33 27.86 -17.21
N PRO A 5 20.56 27.93 -18.32
CA PRO A 5 20.12 29.20 -18.86
C PRO A 5 19.35 29.98 -17.79
N GLU A 6 19.73 31.24 -17.56
CA GLU A 6 18.97 32.16 -16.72
C GLU A 6 17.63 32.43 -17.39
N THR A 7 16.58 31.78 -16.89
CA THR A 7 15.21 32.01 -17.34
C THR A 7 14.32 32.23 -16.13
N LEU A 8 13.55 33.33 -16.17
CA LEU A 8 12.55 33.66 -15.16
C LEU A 8 11.45 32.60 -15.03
N VAL A 9 11.31 31.72 -16.04
CA VAL A 9 10.32 30.64 -16.04
C VAL A 9 10.75 29.47 -15.13
N ARG A 10 12.06 29.32 -14.85
CA ARG A 10 12.52 28.27 -13.93
C ARG A 10 12.19 28.64 -12.48
N ARG A 11 11.91 27.62 -11.67
CA ARG A 11 11.64 27.77 -10.23
C ARG A 11 12.85 28.40 -9.55
N MET A 12 12.62 29.42 -8.74
CA MET A 12 13.68 30.00 -7.91
C MET A 12 14.05 29.03 -6.79
N ALA A 13 15.34 28.95 -6.47
CA ALA A 13 15.81 28.16 -5.35
C ALA A 13 15.22 28.68 -4.03
N TRP A 14 14.96 27.77 -3.09
CA TRP A 14 14.55 28.14 -1.75
C TRP A 14 15.70 28.89 -1.06
N PRO A 15 15.44 30.02 -0.37
CA PRO A 15 16.51 30.79 0.27
C PRO A 15 17.17 30.00 1.40
N GLU A 16 18.50 30.10 1.47
CA GLU A 16 19.26 29.55 2.59
C GLU A 16 19.03 30.39 3.85
N SER A 17 19.05 29.73 5.01
CA SER A 17 18.85 30.37 6.32
C SER A 17 19.67 29.65 7.39
N SER A 18 20.21 30.40 8.35
CA SER A 18 20.88 29.84 9.53
C SER A 18 19.91 29.17 10.51
N SER A 19 18.61 29.44 10.37
CA SER A 19 17.52 28.82 11.12
C SER A 19 16.61 27.99 10.21
N ARG A 20 15.92 27.01 10.77
CA ARG A 20 15.00 26.11 10.06
C ARG A 20 13.64 26.05 10.72
N ALA A 21 12.61 25.68 9.97
CA ALA A 21 11.29 25.42 10.53
C ALA A 21 11.35 24.28 11.56
N VAL A 22 10.65 24.44 12.68
CA VAL A 22 10.52 23.41 13.72
C VAL A 22 9.51 22.33 13.32
N VAL A 23 8.46 22.74 12.61
CA VAL A 23 7.40 21.85 12.15
C VAL A 23 7.76 21.18 10.84
N THR A 24 7.23 19.98 10.60
CA THR A 24 7.33 19.30 9.31
C THR A 24 6.68 20.18 8.22
N PRO A 25 7.41 20.61 7.18
CA PRO A 25 6.85 21.44 6.13
C PRO A 25 5.89 20.63 5.25
N LEU A 26 4.87 21.28 4.70
CA LEU A 26 4.08 20.70 3.62
C LEU A 26 4.90 20.74 2.33
N GLN A 27 5.03 19.59 1.67
CA GLN A 27 5.67 19.42 0.39
C GLN A 27 4.58 19.42 -0.70
N PRO A 28 4.44 20.50 -1.48
CA PRO A 28 3.44 20.56 -2.55
C PRO A 28 3.96 19.94 -3.86
N SER A 29 5.24 19.59 -3.96
CA SER A 29 5.81 19.11 -5.22
C SER A 29 5.36 17.69 -5.56
N VAL A 30 4.95 17.52 -6.81
CA VAL A 30 4.59 16.21 -7.38
C VAL A 30 5.77 15.50 -8.05
N VAL A 31 6.79 16.25 -8.47
CA VAL A 31 7.99 15.74 -9.16
C VAL A 31 9.22 16.22 -8.39
N TYR A 32 10.23 15.35 -8.33
CA TYR A 32 11.50 15.61 -7.67
C TYR A 32 12.64 15.49 -8.69
N SER A 33 13.64 16.36 -8.56
CA SER A 33 14.81 16.37 -9.44
C SER A 33 15.91 15.51 -8.85
N SER A 34 16.50 14.64 -9.67
CA SER A 34 17.71 13.88 -9.32
C SER A 34 18.97 14.61 -9.80
N PRO A 35 20.14 14.41 -9.15
CA PRO A 35 21.37 15.13 -9.49
C PRO A 35 21.92 14.81 -10.90
N SER A 36 21.63 13.62 -11.44
CA SER A 36 22.02 13.17 -12.77
C SER A 36 21.02 12.13 -13.30
N PRO A 37 21.04 11.81 -14.61
CA PRO A 37 20.29 10.68 -15.17
C PRO A 37 20.66 9.34 -14.50
N ASP A 38 21.95 9.07 -14.30
CA ASP A 38 22.40 7.83 -13.64
C ASP A 38 21.82 7.70 -12.21
N ALA A 39 21.74 8.82 -11.47
CA ALA A 39 21.14 8.83 -10.13
C ALA A 39 19.61 8.61 -10.17
N LEU A 40 18.95 9.01 -11.26
CA LEU A 40 17.53 8.71 -11.46
C LEU A 40 17.32 7.24 -11.77
N ASP A 41 18.18 6.63 -12.60
CA ASP A 41 18.15 5.19 -12.89
C ASP A 41 18.38 4.37 -11.61
N ASP A 42 19.36 4.76 -10.79
CA ASP A 42 19.61 4.14 -9.49
C ASP A 42 18.38 4.20 -8.55
N GLN A 43 17.57 5.26 -8.62
CA GLN A 43 16.33 5.37 -7.84
C GLN A 43 15.23 4.44 -8.37
N TYR A 44 15.04 4.39 -9.70
CA TYR A 44 14.03 3.53 -10.32
C TYR A 44 14.34 2.04 -10.16
N GLU A 45 15.62 1.69 -10.16
CA GLU A 45 16.08 0.30 -9.98
C GLU A 45 16.24 -0.09 -8.50
N GLY A 46 15.91 0.81 -7.56
CA GLY A 46 15.96 0.54 -6.13
C GLY A 46 17.38 0.43 -5.55
N ARG A 47 18.42 0.80 -6.31
CA ARG A 47 19.80 0.87 -5.82
C ARG A 47 20.03 2.04 -4.87
N SER A 48 19.21 3.09 -4.97
CA SER A 48 19.23 4.23 -4.06
C SER A 48 17.81 4.64 -3.68
N PHE A 49 17.66 5.16 -2.46
CA PHE A 49 16.38 5.73 -2.02
C PHE A 49 16.25 7.18 -2.47
N GLY A 50 15.09 7.53 -2.99
CA GLY A 50 14.72 8.91 -3.28
C GLY A 50 13.25 9.02 -3.69
N TYR A 51 12.70 10.22 -3.58
CA TYR A 51 11.42 10.53 -4.18
C TYR A 51 11.66 10.93 -5.64
N THR A 52 10.88 10.39 -6.57
CA THR A 52 10.88 10.70 -8.00
C THR A 52 9.57 11.39 -8.39
N TYR A 53 8.46 10.77 -8.01
CA TYR A 53 7.10 11.21 -8.26
C TYR A 53 6.20 10.96 -7.05
N ALA A 54 5.40 11.95 -6.65
CA ALA A 54 4.58 11.92 -5.43
C ALA A 54 3.56 10.78 -5.36
N ARG A 55 3.21 10.19 -6.50
CA ARG A 55 2.35 8.99 -6.58
C ARG A 55 3.04 7.73 -6.06
N GLU A 56 4.36 7.64 -6.21
CA GLU A 56 5.17 6.48 -5.85
C GLU A 56 5.69 6.59 -4.40
N GLY A 57 5.97 7.81 -3.94
CA GLY A 57 6.34 8.09 -2.56
C GLY A 57 6.28 9.59 -2.28
N HIS A 58 5.95 9.96 -1.05
CA HIS A 58 5.81 11.37 -0.68
C HIS A 58 6.29 11.62 0.75
N PRO A 59 7.18 12.61 0.99
CA PRO A 59 7.80 12.80 2.30
C PRO A 59 6.80 13.09 3.43
N ASN A 60 5.71 13.83 3.15
CA ASN A 60 4.68 14.01 4.18
C ASN A 60 3.87 12.73 4.46
N ALA A 61 3.69 11.87 3.45
CA ALA A 61 3.00 10.60 3.62
C ALA A 61 3.86 9.65 4.48
N ASP A 62 5.16 9.57 4.20
CA ASP A 62 6.11 8.76 4.98
C ASP A 62 6.17 9.21 6.44
N VAL A 63 6.19 10.51 6.70
CA VAL A 63 6.15 11.03 8.08
C VAL A 63 4.86 10.62 8.80
N LEU A 64 3.72 10.65 8.11
CA LEU A 64 2.44 10.24 8.68
C LEU A 64 2.40 8.72 8.92
N ALA A 65 2.80 7.92 7.93
CA ALA A 65 2.87 6.46 8.04
C ALA A 65 3.75 6.05 9.23
N ARG A 66 4.97 6.57 9.33
CA ARG A 66 5.88 6.26 10.45
C ARG A 66 5.29 6.58 11.82
N LYS A 67 4.43 7.60 11.94
CA LYS A 67 3.75 7.91 13.20
C LYS A 67 2.65 6.89 13.50
N ILE A 68 1.87 6.49 12.50
CA ILE A 68 0.84 5.45 12.65
C ILE A 68 1.50 4.13 13.00
N ASP A 69 2.57 3.76 12.29
CA ASP A 69 3.37 2.56 12.55
C ASP A 69 3.84 2.49 14.01
N GLN A 70 4.35 3.59 14.56
CA GLN A 70 4.76 3.67 15.97
C GLN A 70 3.59 3.48 16.95
N MET A 71 2.39 3.94 16.60
CA MET A 71 1.20 3.80 17.46
C MET A 71 0.63 2.38 17.42
N GLU A 72 0.66 1.74 16.25
CA GLU A 72 0.08 0.41 16.01
C GLU A 72 1.08 -0.74 16.22
N GLY A 73 2.37 -0.43 16.43
CA GLY A 73 3.43 -1.45 16.49
C GLY A 73 3.71 -2.12 15.15
N ALA A 74 3.47 -1.41 14.05
CA ALA A 74 3.68 -1.87 12.68
C ALA A 74 4.98 -1.29 12.08
N THR A 75 5.31 -1.72 10.86
CA THR A 75 6.38 -1.14 10.04
C THR A 75 5.91 -1.02 8.60
N ASP A 76 6.56 -0.13 7.85
CA ASP A 76 6.37 0.04 6.41
C ASP A 76 4.93 0.39 6.00
N GLY A 77 4.27 1.22 6.82
CA GLY A 77 2.93 1.72 6.54
C GLY A 77 2.88 2.57 5.28
N LEU A 78 1.73 2.54 4.62
CA LEU A 78 1.46 3.31 3.41
C LEU A 78 0.21 4.19 3.58
N ILE A 79 0.28 5.43 3.10
CA ILE A 79 -0.85 6.37 3.15
C ILE A 79 -1.56 6.37 1.81
N THR A 80 -2.88 6.21 1.84
CA THR A 80 -3.74 6.24 0.65
C THR A 80 -4.72 7.41 0.68
N GLY A 81 -5.34 7.71 -0.47
CA GLY A 81 -6.28 8.82 -0.58
C GLY A 81 -7.62 8.63 0.14
N SER A 82 -7.94 7.42 0.61
CA SER A 82 -9.14 7.14 1.40
C SER A 82 -9.07 5.79 2.11
N GLY A 83 -9.89 5.58 3.15
CA GLY A 83 -9.99 4.27 3.82
C GLY A 83 -10.36 3.13 2.87
N MET A 84 -11.26 3.36 1.90
CA MET A 84 -11.57 2.34 0.88
C MET A 84 -10.40 2.07 -0.07
N SER A 85 -9.52 3.05 -0.32
CA SER A 85 -8.31 2.84 -1.10
C SER A 85 -7.33 1.93 -0.35
N ALA A 86 -7.18 2.12 0.98
CA ALA A 86 -6.39 1.24 1.82
C ALA A 86 -6.91 -0.21 1.82
N VAL A 87 -8.23 -0.40 2.03
CA VAL A 87 -8.85 -1.74 1.99
C VAL A 87 -8.70 -2.37 0.61
N THR A 88 -8.89 -1.59 -0.47
CA THR A 88 -8.72 -2.09 -1.84
C THR A 88 -7.29 -2.49 -2.13
N ALA A 89 -6.30 -1.67 -1.72
CA ALA A 89 -4.89 -1.98 -1.88
C ALA A 89 -4.50 -3.24 -1.12
N ALA A 90 -5.00 -3.43 0.10
CA ALA A 90 -4.77 -4.66 0.88
C ALA A 90 -5.36 -5.90 0.17
N MET A 91 -6.59 -5.82 -0.32
CA MET A 91 -7.21 -6.95 -1.01
C MET A 91 -6.51 -7.27 -2.34
N LEU A 92 -6.23 -6.29 -3.18
CA LEU A 92 -5.60 -6.52 -4.49
C LEU A 92 -4.09 -6.77 -4.41
N GLY A 93 -3.44 -6.37 -3.31
CA GLY A 93 -2.04 -6.71 -3.04
C GLY A 93 -1.85 -8.16 -2.62
N CYS A 94 -2.88 -8.76 -1.99
CA CYS A 94 -2.83 -10.14 -1.49
C CYS A 94 -3.58 -11.15 -2.38
N LEU A 95 -4.55 -10.70 -3.18
CA LEU A 95 -5.49 -11.56 -3.90
C LEU A 95 -5.43 -11.31 -5.41
N LYS A 96 -5.63 -12.38 -6.18
CA LYS A 96 -5.81 -12.39 -7.64
C LYS A 96 -7.03 -13.23 -8.04
N ALA A 97 -7.40 -13.17 -9.32
CA ALA A 97 -8.51 -13.96 -9.83
C ALA A 97 -8.30 -15.47 -9.57
N GLY A 98 -9.34 -16.14 -9.08
CA GLY A 98 -9.30 -17.53 -8.60
C GLY A 98 -9.16 -17.64 -7.08
N ASP A 99 -8.69 -16.61 -6.39
CA ASP A 99 -8.56 -16.63 -4.93
C ASP A 99 -9.91 -16.44 -4.23
N HIS A 100 -9.92 -16.70 -2.93
CA HIS A 100 -11.09 -16.56 -2.06
C HIS A 100 -10.76 -15.73 -0.81
N VAL A 101 -11.66 -14.84 -0.41
CA VAL A 101 -11.58 -14.11 0.87
C VAL A 101 -12.78 -14.40 1.77
N LEU A 102 -12.53 -14.69 3.04
CA LEU A 102 -13.55 -14.80 4.08
C LEU A 102 -13.57 -13.51 4.90
N GLY A 103 -14.70 -12.82 4.92
CA GLY A 103 -14.90 -11.61 5.72
C GLY A 103 -15.88 -11.80 6.87
N ALA A 104 -15.92 -10.83 7.78
CA ALA A 104 -17.02 -10.71 8.74
C ALA A 104 -18.33 -10.33 8.01
N ASP A 105 -19.47 -10.75 8.55
CA ASP A 105 -20.80 -10.41 8.00
C ASP A 105 -21.32 -9.03 8.47
N GLN A 106 -20.74 -8.45 9.53
CA GLN A 106 -21.05 -7.12 10.05
C GLN A 106 -19.96 -6.08 9.70
N LEU A 107 -19.66 -5.92 8.42
CA LEU A 107 -18.70 -4.91 7.94
C LEU A 107 -19.38 -3.57 7.61
N TYR A 108 -18.57 -2.50 7.54
CA TYR A 108 -19.00 -1.24 6.95
C TYR A 108 -19.61 -1.48 5.55
N GLY A 109 -20.74 -0.83 5.24
CA GLY A 109 -21.56 -1.16 4.06
C GLY A 109 -20.82 -1.11 2.72
N ARG A 110 -19.81 -0.24 2.57
CA ARG A 110 -18.98 -0.23 1.33
C ARG A 110 -18.03 -1.43 1.26
N SER A 111 -17.53 -1.91 2.39
CA SER A 111 -16.75 -3.14 2.47
C SER A 111 -17.63 -4.35 2.16
N LEU A 112 -18.87 -4.40 2.66
CA LEU A 112 -19.83 -5.45 2.26
C LEU A 112 -20.08 -5.44 0.75
N ARG A 113 -20.28 -4.25 0.14
CA ARG A 113 -20.43 -4.12 -1.32
C ARG A 113 -19.17 -4.56 -2.08
N MET A 114 -17.99 -4.26 -1.53
CA MET A 114 -16.73 -4.72 -2.11
C MET A 114 -16.65 -6.25 -2.13
N MET A 115 -16.98 -6.91 -1.01
CA MET A 115 -16.99 -8.37 -0.90
C MET A 115 -18.03 -9.02 -1.82
N THR A 116 -19.25 -8.48 -1.84
CA THR A 116 -20.39 -9.11 -2.54
C THR A 116 -20.50 -8.79 -4.03
N SER A 117 -19.87 -7.72 -4.50
CA SER A 117 -20.01 -7.25 -5.89
C SER A 117 -18.68 -6.98 -6.59
N GLU A 118 -17.78 -6.22 -5.97
CA GLU A 118 -16.59 -5.73 -6.67
C GLU A 118 -15.51 -6.80 -6.80
N LEU A 119 -15.23 -7.57 -5.75
CA LEU A 119 -14.27 -8.68 -5.77
C LEU A 119 -14.73 -9.81 -6.72
N PRO A 120 -15.99 -10.28 -6.68
CA PRO A 120 -16.49 -11.27 -7.65
C PRO A 120 -16.36 -10.81 -9.10
N ARG A 121 -16.57 -9.52 -9.39
CA ARG A 121 -16.37 -8.96 -10.73
C ARG A 121 -14.91 -9.06 -11.21
N LEU A 122 -13.95 -9.09 -10.28
CA LEU A 122 -12.52 -9.28 -10.54
C LEU A 122 -12.10 -10.77 -10.51
N GLY A 123 -13.06 -11.69 -10.39
CA GLY A 123 -12.79 -13.12 -10.30
C GLY A 123 -12.29 -13.59 -8.93
N ILE A 124 -12.43 -12.77 -7.89
CA ILE A 124 -12.09 -13.12 -6.50
C ILE A 124 -13.38 -13.50 -5.78
N ALA A 125 -13.47 -14.74 -5.31
CA ALA A 125 -14.62 -15.22 -4.56
C ALA A 125 -14.62 -14.66 -3.14
N ALA A 126 -15.81 -14.46 -2.57
CA ALA A 126 -15.96 -13.93 -1.24
C ALA A 126 -17.07 -14.66 -0.47
N SER A 127 -16.78 -15.02 0.77
CA SER A 127 -17.75 -15.55 1.74
C SER A 127 -17.75 -14.69 2.99
N MET A 128 -18.80 -14.81 3.81
CA MET A 128 -18.92 -14.09 5.07
C MET A 128 -19.35 -15.05 6.19
N ALA A 129 -18.88 -14.77 7.41
CA ALA A 129 -19.28 -15.46 8.63
C ALA A 129 -19.36 -14.47 9.80
N ASP A 130 -20.09 -14.84 10.85
CA ASP A 130 -20.14 -14.06 12.08
C ASP A 130 -18.77 -14.08 12.76
N ALA A 131 -18.13 -12.92 12.85
CA ALA A 131 -16.82 -12.78 13.50
C ALA A 131 -16.90 -12.81 15.04
N GLY A 132 -18.10 -12.68 15.62
CA GLY A 132 -18.36 -12.88 17.04
C GLY A 132 -18.51 -14.35 17.44
N ASP A 133 -18.67 -15.25 16.46
CA ASP A 133 -18.77 -16.70 16.67
C ASP A 133 -17.55 -17.43 16.08
N ALA A 134 -16.64 -17.83 16.96
CA ALA A 134 -15.43 -18.56 16.57
C ALA A 134 -15.72 -19.90 15.89
N ALA A 135 -16.82 -20.59 16.25
CA ALA A 135 -17.20 -21.85 15.61
C ALA A 135 -17.70 -21.60 14.19
N ALA A 136 -18.54 -20.58 13.98
CA ALA A 136 -18.99 -20.19 12.66
C ALA A 136 -17.82 -19.82 11.73
N MET A 137 -16.82 -19.12 12.26
CA MET A 137 -15.61 -18.76 11.52
C MET A 137 -14.75 -20.00 11.19
N ALA A 138 -14.54 -20.90 12.15
CA ALA A 138 -13.78 -22.14 11.94
C ALA A 138 -14.45 -23.04 10.88
N ASP A 139 -15.77 -23.20 10.93
CA ASP A 139 -16.54 -23.97 9.96
C ASP A 139 -16.47 -23.35 8.55
N ALA A 140 -16.50 -22.02 8.47
CA ALA A 140 -16.34 -21.31 7.19
C ALA A 140 -14.93 -21.52 6.61
N ILE A 141 -13.88 -21.43 7.42
CA ILE A 141 -12.50 -21.73 7.01
C ILE A 141 -12.39 -23.20 6.57
N GLY A 142 -12.89 -24.15 7.36
CA GLY A 142 -12.84 -25.58 7.04
C GLY A 142 -13.45 -25.90 5.68
N ARG A 143 -14.64 -25.35 5.39
CA ARG A 143 -15.30 -25.51 4.08
C ARG A 143 -14.46 -24.98 2.92
N LEU A 144 -13.67 -23.92 3.13
CA LEU A 144 -12.78 -23.39 2.10
C LEU A 144 -11.55 -24.28 1.91
N LEU A 145 -10.99 -24.81 2.98
CA LEU A 145 -9.84 -25.72 2.94
C LEU A 145 -10.18 -27.07 2.31
N ASP A 146 -11.36 -27.61 2.61
CA ASP A 146 -11.85 -28.89 2.06
C ASP A 146 -12.25 -28.80 0.58
N ALA A 147 -12.26 -27.59 0.00
CA ALA A 147 -12.40 -27.43 -1.43
C ALA A 147 -11.17 -28.05 -2.13
N PRO A 148 -11.35 -29.01 -3.05
CA PRO A 148 -10.27 -29.88 -3.56
C PRO A 148 -9.05 -29.15 -4.18
N GLN A 149 -9.16 -27.85 -4.47
CA GLN A 149 -8.10 -27.03 -5.03
C GLN A 149 -7.26 -26.28 -3.96
N LEU A 150 -7.86 -25.83 -2.85
CA LEU A 150 -7.19 -24.91 -1.89
C LEU A 150 -6.25 -25.62 -0.91
N ALA A 151 -6.60 -26.83 -0.45
CA ALA A 151 -5.72 -27.65 0.38
C ALA A 151 -4.38 -27.97 -0.32
N ALA A 152 -4.42 -28.18 -1.65
CA ALA A 152 -3.22 -28.42 -2.45
C ALA A 152 -2.33 -27.17 -2.54
N ASP A 153 -2.94 -26.00 -2.74
CA ASP A 153 -2.23 -24.72 -2.85
C ASP A 153 -1.59 -24.28 -1.52
N LEU A 154 -2.26 -24.51 -0.38
CA LEU A 154 -1.71 -24.20 0.95
C LEU A 154 -0.57 -25.15 1.36
N ALA A 155 -0.67 -26.44 1.03
CA ALA A 155 0.43 -27.38 1.25
C ALA A 155 1.67 -27.00 0.41
N ALA A 156 1.46 -26.51 -0.82
CA ALA A 156 2.52 -26.02 -1.68
C ALA A 156 3.14 -24.69 -1.19
N ALA A 157 2.34 -23.79 -0.62
CA ALA A 157 2.81 -22.52 -0.04
C ALA A 157 3.59 -22.73 1.28
N ALA A 158 3.13 -23.64 2.14
CA ALA A 158 3.83 -23.99 3.40
C ALA A 158 5.20 -24.65 3.16
N GLY A 159 5.40 -25.29 1.99
CA GLY A 159 6.69 -25.85 1.59
C GLY A 159 7.69 -24.84 1.03
N GLN A 160 7.27 -23.61 0.73
CA GLN A 160 8.13 -22.55 0.16
C GLN A 160 8.75 -21.64 1.21
N THR A 161 8.32 -21.72 2.48
CA THR A 161 8.87 -20.91 3.59
C THR A 161 10.16 -21.49 4.21
N ALA A 162 10.77 -22.51 3.58
CA ALA A 162 11.95 -23.22 4.08
C ALA A 162 13.20 -23.10 3.17
N ALA A 163 13.29 -22.07 2.33
CA ALA A 163 14.46 -21.79 1.49
C ALA A 163 14.92 -20.34 1.63
#